data_AF-A0A1M3ME14-F1
#
_entry.id   AF-A0A1M3ME14-F1
#
_cell.length_a   1.000
_cell.length_b   1.000
_cell.length_c   1.000
_cell.angle_alpha   90.00
_cell.angle_beta   90.00
_cell.angle_gamma   90.00
#
_symmetry.space_group_name_H-M   'P 1'
#
loop_
_entity.id
_entity.type
_entity.pdbx_description
1 polymer ?
#
loop_
_entity_poly.entity_id
_entity_poly.type
_entity_poly.pdbx_seq_one_letter_code
_entity_poly.pdbx_strand_id
1 'polypeptide(L)'
;MNIQVPLTTLIFDFGGVIINLDLPLCISRLKSIGAVDVEKYLSNFGQSGFFLQWEKGEIGLDEFRRQLRSVCSGNPSDEAIDTAWMAFLQDIPAEKIELLRKLRSRYRILMLSNTNPLHIEQSARIAFEAHGTTMNQLFDKCYLSYEIGLTKPDKAIFEYLLADAGVQPGECLFIDDGQKNIDTAAAMGFATRLVKQGESLDFLSDLSHGNNR
;
A
#
# COMPACT_ATOMS: atom_id res chain seq x y z
N MET A 1 6.36 -31.77 -18.47
CA MET A 1 6.29 -30.44 -19.09
C MET A 1 5.77 -29.48 -18.05
N ASN A 2 6.52 -28.45 -17.66
CA ASN A 2 5.96 -27.38 -16.83
C ASN A 2 5.20 -26.46 -17.78
N ILE A 3 3.87 -26.52 -17.73
CA ILE A 3 3.02 -25.55 -18.41
C ILE A 3 3.14 -24.26 -17.59
N GLN A 4 3.82 -23.26 -18.13
CA GLN A 4 3.87 -21.93 -17.53
C GLN A 4 2.50 -21.29 -17.68
N VAL A 5 1.80 -21.09 -16.57
CA VAL A 5 0.47 -20.49 -16.57
C VAL A 5 0.60 -19.01 -16.96
N PRO A 6 -0.24 -18.49 -17.87
CA PRO A 6 -0.18 -17.08 -18.25
C PRO A 6 -0.62 -16.19 -17.08
N LEU A 7 0.04 -15.03 -16.93
CA LEU A 7 -0.37 -14.02 -15.96
C LEU A 7 -1.75 -13.45 -16.35
N THR A 8 -2.66 -13.40 -15.39
CA THR A 8 -4.02 -12.82 -15.54
C THR A 8 -4.25 -11.64 -14.59
N THR A 9 -3.50 -11.59 -13.49
CA THR A 9 -3.73 -10.67 -12.38
C THR A 9 -2.44 -9.96 -11.99
N LEU A 10 -2.50 -8.63 -11.85
CA LEU A 10 -1.41 -7.80 -11.34
C LEU A 10 -1.83 -7.26 -9.98
N ILE A 11 -0.99 -7.46 -8.97
CA ILE A 11 -1.25 -7.06 -7.59
C ILE A 11 -0.17 -6.06 -7.19
N PHE A 12 -0.57 -4.84 -6.87
CA PHE A 12 0.34 -3.76 -6.48
C PHE A 12 0.23 -3.49 -4.97
N ASP A 13 1.36 -3.23 -4.30
CA ASP A 13 1.31 -2.38 -3.12
C ASP A 13 0.92 -0.94 -3.52
N PHE A 14 0.47 -0.17 -2.54
CA PHE A 14 0.12 1.22 -2.70
C PHE A 14 1.30 2.14 -2.34
N GLY A 15 1.74 2.13 -1.09
CA GLY A 15 2.87 2.93 -0.62
C GLY A 15 4.17 2.51 -1.30
N GLY A 16 5.02 3.48 -1.66
CA GLY A 16 6.30 3.25 -2.33
C GLY A 16 6.17 2.90 -3.81
N VAL A 17 5.24 2.00 -4.15
CA VAL A 17 5.00 1.48 -5.51
C VAL A 17 4.13 2.42 -6.34
N ILE A 18 2.94 2.80 -5.85
CA ILE A 18 2.00 3.69 -6.57
C ILE A 18 2.09 5.11 -6.01
N ILE A 19 1.75 5.32 -4.73
CA ILE A 19 1.84 6.61 -4.06
C ILE A 19 3.23 6.83 -3.46
N ASN A 20 3.76 8.04 -3.59
CA ASN A 20 5.02 8.43 -2.98
C ASN A 20 4.85 8.59 -1.46
N LEU A 21 5.89 8.23 -0.70
CA LEU A 21 5.94 8.29 0.76
C LEU A 21 7.02 9.27 1.24
N ASP A 22 6.76 10.02 2.31
CA ASP A 22 7.77 10.87 2.98
C ASP A 22 7.79 10.60 4.49
N LEU A 23 8.51 9.53 4.88
CA LEU A 23 8.71 9.18 6.28
C LEU A 23 9.46 10.28 7.07
N PRO A 24 10.55 10.91 6.55
CA PRO A 24 11.19 12.05 7.21
C PRO A 24 10.23 13.21 7.50
N LEU A 25 9.35 13.57 6.55
CA LEU A 25 8.35 14.62 6.75
C LEU A 25 7.31 14.20 7.79
N CYS A 26 6.78 12.98 7.72
CA CYS A 26 5.84 12.45 8.73
C CYS A 26 6.44 12.51 10.14
N ILE A 27 7.65 11.99 10.33
CA ILE A 27 8.37 12.04 11.63
C ILE A 27 8.58 13.50 12.07
N SER A 28 8.97 14.39 11.16
CA SER A 28 9.16 15.82 11.45
C SER A 28 7.85 16.49 11.90
N ARG A 29 6.72 16.20 11.24
CA ARG A 29 5.39 16.72 11.61
C ARG A 29 4.93 16.18 12.96
N LEU A 30 5.06 14.88 13.21
CA LEU A 30 4.74 14.25 14.49
C LEU A 30 5.57 14.86 15.63
N LYS A 31 6.87 15.07 15.42
CA LYS A 31 7.73 15.77 16.40
C LYS A 31 7.32 17.23 16.61
N SER A 32 6.87 17.93 15.56
CA SER A 32 6.40 19.32 15.68
C SER A 32 5.14 19.49 16.53
N ILE A 33 4.30 18.45 16.64
CA ILE A 33 3.14 18.41 17.56
C ILE A 33 3.48 17.82 18.94
N GLY A 34 4.78 17.60 19.21
CA GLY A 34 5.32 17.19 20.51
C GLY A 34 5.56 15.70 20.68
N ALA A 35 5.38 14.86 19.65
CA ALA A 35 5.55 13.41 19.76
C ALA A 35 7.03 13.01 19.95
N VAL A 36 7.29 12.09 20.88
CA VAL A 36 8.63 11.68 21.31
C VAL A 36 8.95 10.26 20.85
N ASP A 37 10.17 10.04 20.35
CA ASP A 37 10.70 8.78 19.85
C ASP A 37 9.81 8.02 18.83
N VAL A 38 8.95 8.72 18.07
CA VAL A 38 8.04 8.07 17.12
C VAL A 38 8.76 7.28 16.03
N GLU A 39 9.99 7.67 15.68
CA GLU A 39 10.84 6.96 14.72
C GLU A 39 11.11 5.49 15.08
N LYS A 40 11.00 5.08 16.36
CA LYS A 40 11.18 3.66 16.74
C LYS A 40 10.00 2.79 16.33
N TYR A 41 8.85 3.39 16.06
CA TYR A 41 7.65 2.70 15.62
C TYR A 41 7.50 2.66 14.09
N LEU A 42 8.17 3.56 13.37
CA LEU A 42 7.82 3.89 11.99
C LEU A 42 8.85 3.44 10.96
N SER A 43 8.40 2.82 9.87
CA SER A 43 9.23 2.52 8.70
C SER A 43 8.41 2.48 7.41
N ASN A 44 9.08 2.57 6.25
CA ASN A 44 8.42 2.41 4.95
C ASN A 44 7.83 0.99 4.74
N PHE A 45 8.39 -0.02 5.40
CA PHE A 45 8.07 -1.44 5.16
C PHE A 45 7.17 -2.05 6.25
N GLY A 46 6.48 -1.20 7.02
CA GLY A 46 5.57 -1.58 8.10
C GLY A 46 5.93 -0.93 9.44
N GLN A 47 4.92 -0.75 10.29
CA GLN A 47 5.06 -0.10 11.59
C GLN A 47 5.17 -1.11 12.73
N SER A 48 5.31 -0.62 13.97
CA SER A 48 5.21 -1.43 15.19
C SER A 48 4.43 -0.70 16.29
N GLY A 49 4.12 -1.42 17.39
CA GLY A 49 3.28 -0.90 18.46
C GLY A 49 1.89 -0.51 17.96
N PHE A 50 1.33 0.57 18.51
CA PHE A 50 -0.04 1.01 18.20
C PHE A 50 -0.24 1.43 16.74
N PHE A 51 0.81 1.82 16.02
CA PHE A 51 0.73 2.08 14.57
C PHE A 51 0.43 0.79 13.79
N LEU A 52 1.03 -0.35 14.17
CA LEU A 52 0.72 -1.65 13.57
C LEU A 52 -0.68 -2.13 13.94
N GLN A 53 -1.11 -1.90 15.20
CA GLN A 53 -2.49 -2.20 15.62
C GLN A 53 -3.50 -1.38 14.82
N TRP A 54 -3.18 -0.13 14.49
CA TRP A 54 -4.00 0.74 13.64
C TRP A 54 -4.04 0.25 12.18
N GLU A 55 -2.90 -0.12 11.60
CA GLU A 55 -2.84 -0.74 10.26
C GLU A 55 -3.54 -2.11 10.20
N LYS A 56 -3.65 -2.83 11.32
CA LYS A 56 -4.44 -4.08 11.42
C LYS A 56 -5.92 -3.86 11.74
N GLY A 57 -6.36 -2.64 12.03
CA GLY A 57 -7.74 -2.38 12.50
C GLY A 57 -8.04 -2.97 13.88
N GLU A 58 -7.02 -3.39 14.65
CA GLU A 58 -7.16 -3.87 16.03
C GLU A 58 -7.60 -2.75 17.00
N ILE A 59 -7.30 -1.49 16.64
CA ILE A 59 -7.73 -0.29 17.36
C ILE A 59 -8.48 0.65 16.43
N GLY A 60 -9.39 1.46 16.99
CA GLY A 60 -10.09 2.52 16.27
C GLY A 60 -9.33 3.85 16.22
N LEU A 61 -9.80 4.79 15.39
CA LEU A 61 -9.17 6.10 15.21
C LEU A 61 -9.00 6.89 16.52
N ASP A 62 -10.01 6.86 17.40
CA ASP A 62 -9.95 7.54 18.70
C ASP A 62 -8.97 6.91 19.69
N GLU A 63 -8.68 5.60 19.52
CA GLU A 63 -7.63 4.91 20.27
C GLU A 63 -6.24 5.24 19.69
N PHE A 64 -6.10 5.22 18.36
CA PHE A 64 -4.86 5.66 17.69
C PHE A 64 -4.46 7.08 18.10
N ARG A 65 -5.38 8.06 18.01
CA ARG A 65 -5.16 9.44 18.44
C ARG A 65 -4.83 9.54 19.94
N ARG A 66 -5.46 8.71 20.77
CA ARG A 66 -5.23 8.62 22.24
C ARG A 66 -3.83 8.09 22.58
N GLN A 67 -3.35 7.05 21.88
CA GLN A 67 -2.01 6.51 22.11
C GLN A 67 -0.93 7.40 21.51
N LEU A 68 -1.17 8.04 20.37
CA LEU A 68 -0.25 9.05 19.85
C LEU A 68 -0.15 10.26 20.79
N ARG A 69 -1.27 10.74 21.36
CA ARG A 69 -1.25 11.75 22.44
C ARG A 69 -0.43 11.31 23.66
N SER A 70 -0.48 10.03 24.06
CA SER A 70 0.23 9.57 25.26
C SER A 70 1.76 9.53 25.12
N VAL A 71 2.27 9.53 23.88
CA VAL A 71 3.71 9.69 23.58
C VAL A 71 4.09 11.13 23.20
N CYS A 72 3.16 12.09 23.32
CA CYS A 72 3.43 13.51 23.13
C CYS A 72 3.80 14.20 24.46
N SER A 73 4.72 15.16 24.38
CA SER A 73 5.09 16.08 25.46
C SER A 73 4.02 17.16 25.77
N GLY A 74 2.92 17.16 25.02
CA GLY A 74 1.76 18.04 25.19
C GLY A 74 0.48 17.33 24.75
N ASN A 75 -0.62 18.07 24.63
CA ASN A 75 -1.94 17.53 24.29
C ASN A 75 -2.42 18.03 22.92
N PRO A 76 -1.87 17.52 21.79
CA PRO A 76 -2.30 17.93 20.45
C PRO A 76 -3.77 17.55 20.17
N SER A 77 -4.44 18.40 19.38
CA SER A 77 -5.78 18.13 18.87
C SER A 77 -5.78 16.94 17.89
N ASP A 78 -6.96 16.36 17.67
CA ASP A 78 -7.16 15.30 16.68
C ASP A 78 -6.73 15.77 15.28
N GLU A 79 -7.14 16.97 14.86
CA GLU A 79 -6.74 17.57 13.60
C GLU A 79 -5.21 17.70 13.45
N ALA A 80 -4.49 18.07 14.52
CA ALA A 80 -3.03 18.19 14.48
C ALA A 80 -2.35 16.81 14.34
N ILE A 81 -2.90 15.77 15.00
CA ILE A 81 -2.46 14.38 14.85
C ILE A 81 -2.71 13.88 13.43
N ASP A 82 -3.94 14.01 12.93
CA ASP A 82 -4.33 13.50 11.62
C ASP A 82 -3.50 14.18 10.53
N THR A 83 -3.35 15.51 10.59
CA THR A 83 -2.52 16.29 9.66
C THR A 83 -1.06 15.85 9.68
N ALA A 84 -0.50 15.58 10.86
CA ALA A 84 0.88 15.11 10.98
C ALA A 84 1.07 13.68 10.43
N TRP A 85 0.10 12.80 10.63
CA TRP A 85 0.11 11.41 10.14
C TRP A 85 -0.14 11.30 8.63
N MET A 86 -1.05 12.12 8.10
CA MET A 86 -1.35 12.17 6.67
C MET A 86 -0.19 12.70 5.83
N ALA A 87 0.73 13.47 6.42
CA ALA A 87 1.96 13.93 5.75
C ALA A 87 2.92 12.80 5.34
N PHE A 88 2.67 11.54 5.73
CA PHE A 88 3.39 10.39 5.21
C PHE A 88 3.08 10.14 3.72
N LEU A 89 1.85 10.39 3.28
CA LEU A 89 1.46 10.26 1.87
C LEU A 89 1.75 11.53 1.10
N GLN A 90 2.31 11.38 -0.10
CA GLN A 90 2.57 12.45 -1.06
C GLN A 90 1.67 12.27 -2.30
N ASP A 91 2.20 12.53 -3.49
CA ASP A 91 1.51 12.41 -4.77
C ASP A 91 1.53 10.98 -5.33
N ILE A 92 0.63 10.70 -6.27
CA ILE A 92 0.79 9.59 -7.22
C ILE A 92 1.30 10.19 -8.54
N PRO A 93 2.47 9.76 -9.06
CA PRO A 93 2.94 10.20 -10.36
C PRO A 93 1.97 9.83 -11.49
N ALA A 94 1.69 10.78 -12.39
CA ALA A 94 0.65 10.66 -13.41
C ALA A 94 0.87 9.46 -14.37
N GLU A 95 2.13 9.13 -14.65
CA GLU A 95 2.53 7.98 -15.46
C GLU A 95 2.06 6.64 -14.86
N LYS A 96 1.97 6.53 -13.53
CA LYS A 96 1.47 5.32 -12.86
C LYS A 96 -0.05 5.19 -12.99
N ILE A 97 -0.78 6.31 -12.93
CA ILE A 97 -2.23 6.34 -13.20
C ILE A 97 -2.51 5.87 -14.64
N GLU A 98 -1.77 6.43 -15.62
CA GLU A 98 -1.92 6.07 -17.03
C GLU A 98 -1.50 4.62 -17.32
N LEU A 99 -0.48 4.11 -16.64
CA LEU A 99 -0.08 2.71 -16.73
C LEU A 99 -1.18 1.78 -16.20
N LEU A 100 -1.72 2.05 -15.00
CA LEU A 100 -2.83 1.28 -14.44
C LEU A 100 -4.04 1.27 -15.38
N ARG A 101 -4.45 2.45 -15.91
CA ARG A 101 -5.53 2.57 -16.91
C ARG A 101 -5.31 1.68 -18.13
N LYS A 102 -4.09 1.62 -18.67
CA LYS A 102 -3.74 0.74 -19.81
C LYS A 102 -3.81 -0.74 -19.45
N LEU A 103 -3.25 -1.13 -18.31
CA LEU A 103 -3.16 -2.54 -17.88
C LEU A 103 -4.55 -3.15 -17.59
N ARG A 104 -5.51 -2.37 -17.09
CA ARG A 104 -6.92 -2.79 -16.87
C ARG A 104 -7.63 -3.35 -18.12
N SER A 105 -7.16 -3.01 -19.32
CA SER A 105 -7.72 -3.56 -20.57
C SER A 105 -7.42 -5.05 -20.79
N ARG A 106 -6.54 -5.65 -19.96
CA ARG A 106 -5.98 -6.99 -20.16
C ARG A 106 -5.87 -7.82 -18.89
N TYR A 107 -5.51 -7.20 -17.79
CA TYR A 107 -5.28 -7.85 -16.50
C TYR A 107 -6.29 -7.36 -15.48
N ARG A 108 -6.65 -8.25 -14.56
CA ARG A 108 -7.28 -7.83 -13.31
C ARG A 108 -6.24 -7.09 -12.47
N ILE A 109 -6.58 -5.89 -12.00
CA ILE A 109 -5.67 -5.02 -11.25
C ILE A 109 -6.14 -4.98 -9.80
N LEU A 110 -5.33 -5.50 -8.88
CA LEU A 110 -5.62 -5.57 -7.46
C LEU A 110 -4.63 -4.71 -6.68
N MET A 111 -5.07 -4.18 -5.54
CA MET A 111 -4.20 -3.52 -4.57
C MET A 111 -4.10 -4.38 -3.31
N LEU A 112 -2.90 -4.58 -2.76
CA LEU A 112 -2.69 -5.25 -1.47
C LEU A 112 -1.75 -4.40 -0.60
N SER A 113 -2.31 -3.69 0.37
CA SER A 113 -1.57 -2.67 1.11
C SER A 113 -1.75 -2.74 2.62
N ASN A 114 -0.63 -2.57 3.34
CA ASN A 114 -0.65 -2.25 4.76
C ASN A 114 -0.96 -0.76 4.88
N THR A 115 -2.11 -0.41 5.43
CA THR A 115 -2.63 0.97 5.43
C THR A 115 -3.72 1.14 6.49
N ASN A 116 -4.27 2.35 6.62
CA ASN A 116 -5.26 2.72 7.62
C ASN A 116 -6.29 3.73 7.04
N PRO A 117 -7.46 3.91 7.69
CA PRO A 117 -8.54 4.77 7.19
C PRO A 117 -8.12 6.19 6.80
N LEU A 118 -7.29 6.87 7.62
CA LEU A 118 -6.84 8.25 7.33
C LEU A 118 -6.02 8.32 6.05
N HIS A 119 -5.15 7.34 5.81
CA HIS A 119 -4.35 7.27 4.59
C HIS A 119 -5.19 6.98 3.35
N ILE A 120 -6.23 6.16 3.47
CA ILE A 120 -7.18 5.93 2.35
C ILE A 120 -7.98 7.19 2.04
N GLU A 121 -8.57 7.85 3.04
CA GLU A 121 -9.30 9.12 2.85
C GLU A 121 -8.42 10.20 2.23
N GLN A 122 -7.20 10.37 2.75
CA GLN A 122 -6.23 11.32 2.21
C GLN A 122 -5.89 11.00 0.75
N SER A 123 -5.60 9.74 0.44
CA SER A 123 -5.23 9.34 -0.93
C SER A 123 -6.34 9.60 -1.95
N ALA A 124 -7.61 9.45 -1.57
CA ALA A 124 -8.75 9.82 -2.40
C ALA A 124 -8.72 11.32 -2.73
N ARG A 125 -8.60 12.16 -1.69
CA ARG A 125 -8.65 13.63 -1.79
C ARG A 125 -7.45 14.26 -2.49
N ILE A 126 -6.22 13.87 -2.15
CA ILE A 126 -5.01 14.58 -2.63
C ILE A 126 -4.35 13.94 -3.85
N ALA A 127 -4.59 12.64 -4.09
CA ALA A 127 -3.91 11.92 -5.15
C ALA A 127 -4.87 11.47 -6.27
N PHE A 128 -5.92 10.72 -5.97
CA PHE A 128 -6.82 10.23 -7.03
C PHE A 128 -7.69 11.34 -7.65
N GLU A 129 -8.28 12.22 -6.84
CA GLU A 129 -9.07 13.37 -7.32
C GLU A 129 -8.24 14.32 -8.20
N ALA A 130 -6.95 14.51 -7.89
CA ALA A 130 -6.02 15.33 -8.68
C ALA A 130 -5.83 14.81 -10.13
N HIS A 131 -6.05 13.51 -10.36
CA HIS A 131 -5.99 12.87 -11.69
C HIS A 131 -7.38 12.61 -12.29
N GLY A 132 -8.43 13.24 -11.74
CA GLY A 132 -9.82 13.11 -12.19
C GLY A 132 -10.34 11.68 -12.09
N THR A 133 -9.94 10.93 -11.06
CA THR A 133 -10.20 9.50 -10.96
C THR A 133 -10.46 9.04 -9.53
N THR A 134 -10.83 7.78 -9.35
CA THR A 134 -10.99 7.17 -8.02
C THR A 134 -10.24 5.84 -7.93
N MET A 135 -9.93 5.40 -6.71
CA MET A 135 -9.30 4.09 -6.46
C MET A 135 -10.06 2.95 -7.15
N ASN A 136 -11.39 2.93 -7.08
CA ASN A 136 -12.25 1.90 -7.68
C ASN A 136 -12.33 1.96 -9.23
N GLN A 137 -11.82 3.02 -9.87
CA GLN A 137 -11.67 3.07 -11.32
C GLN A 137 -10.33 2.47 -11.79
N LEU A 138 -9.36 2.32 -10.88
CA LEU A 138 -8.01 1.83 -11.17
C LEU A 138 -7.79 0.39 -10.68
N PHE A 139 -8.42 0.01 -9.58
CA PHE A 139 -8.33 -1.32 -8.98
C PHE A 139 -9.70 -2.02 -9.00
N ASP A 140 -9.73 -3.29 -9.42
CA ASP A 140 -10.94 -4.13 -9.42
C ASP A 140 -11.35 -4.54 -8.01
N LYS A 141 -10.37 -4.64 -7.10
CA LYS A 141 -10.57 -4.73 -5.65
C LYS A 141 -9.31 -4.28 -4.93
N CYS A 142 -9.50 -3.60 -3.80
CA CYS A 142 -8.44 -3.26 -2.86
C CYS A 142 -8.54 -4.16 -1.64
N TYR A 143 -7.39 -4.70 -1.21
CA TYR A 143 -7.23 -5.49 -0.01
C TYR A 143 -6.44 -4.65 1.00
N LEU A 144 -7.18 -4.10 1.95
CA LEU A 144 -6.69 -3.11 2.92
C LEU A 144 -6.50 -3.82 4.27
N SER A 145 -5.29 -3.74 4.83
CA SER A 145 -4.95 -4.49 6.05
C SER A 145 -5.91 -4.26 7.22
N TYR A 146 -6.37 -3.03 7.42
CA TYR A 146 -7.26 -2.66 8.52
C TYR A 146 -8.70 -3.19 8.36
N GLU A 147 -9.10 -3.55 7.14
CA GLU A 147 -10.42 -4.16 6.86
C GLU A 147 -10.38 -5.69 6.99
N ILE A 148 -9.20 -6.27 6.76
CA ILE A 148 -8.97 -7.73 6.74
C ILE A 148 -8.50 -8.25 8.11
N GLY A 149 -7.86 -7.40 8.94
CA GLY A 149 -7.23 -7.81 10.20
C GLY A 149 -5.85 -8.45 10.03
N LEU A 150 -5.25 -8.34 8.83
CA LEU A 150 -4.02 -9.03 8.44
C LEU A 150 -3.08 -8.05 7.72
N THR A 151 -1.76 -8.24 7.86
CA THR A 151 -0.72 -7.38 7.28
C THR A 151 0.33 -8.21 6.54
N LYS A 152 0.86 -7.69 5.43
CA LYS A 152 2.12 -8.20 4.86
C LYS A 152 3.26 -8.00 5.89
N PRO A 153 4.26 -8.89 5.97
CA PRO A 153 4.49 -10.08 5.14
C PRO A 153 3.79 -11.37 5.65
N ASP A 154 2.78 -11.30 6.53
CA ASP A 154 2.13 -12.50 7.06
C ASP A 154 1.42 -13.27 5.93
N LYS A 155 1.79 -14.54 5.73
CA LYS A 155 1.28 -15.40 4.66
C LYS A 155 -0.26 -15.38 4.54
N ALA A 156 -0.95 -15.28 5.67
CA ALA A 156 -2.40 -15.24 5.76
C ALA A 156 -3.06 -14.13 4.92
N ILE A 157 -2.43 -12.95 4.75
CA ILE A 157 -3.03 -11.87 3.93
C ILE A 157 -3.05 -12.24 2.44
N PHE A 158 -2.00 -12.95 1.98
CA PHE A 158 -1.91 -13.44 0.61
C PHE A 158 -2.86 -14.62 0.39
N GLU A 159 -2.99 -15.53 1.36
CA GLU A 159 -3.96 -16.63 1.30
C GLU A 159 -5.40 -16.10 1.26
N TYR A 160 -5.72 -15.08 2.05
CA TYR A 160 -7.01 -14.37 2.00
C TYR A 160 -7.25 -13.74 0.62
N LEU A 161 -6.29 -12.99 0.08
CA LEU A 161 -6.40 -12.37 -1.24
C LEU A 161 -6.65 -13.41 -2.33
N LEU A 162 -5.90 -14.51 -2.35
CA LEU A 162 -6.05 -15.56 -3.37
C LEU A 162 -7.43 -16.22 -3.31
N ALA A 163 -7.92 -16.50 -2.10
CA ALA A 163 -9.23 -17.13 -1.88
C ALA A 163 -10.40 -16.22 -2.25
N ASP A 164 -10.38 -14.96 -1.84
CA ASP A 164 -11.42 -13.97 -2.16
C ASP A 164 -11.38 -13.54 -3.63
N ALA A 165 -10.18 -13.37 -4.22
CA ALA A 165 -10.04 -13.10 -5.64
C ALA A 165 -10.44 -14.31 -6.50
N GLY A 166 -10.29 -15.54 -6.01
CA GLY A 166 -10.49 -16.75 -6.81
C GLY A 166 -9.41 -16.94 -7.88
N VAL A 167 -8.15 -16.61 -7.57
CA VAL A 167 -6.99 -16.71 -8.48
C VAL A 167 -5.91 -17.60 -7.89
N GLN A 168 -5.06 -18.19 -8.74
CA GLN A 168 -3.90 -18.97 -8.29
C GLN A 168 -2.63 -18.09 -8.22
N PRO A 169 -1.69 -18.38 -7.32
CA PRO A 169 -0.47 -17.58 -7.18
C PRO A 169 0.35 -17.54 -8.47
N GLY A 170 0.43 -18.66 -9.21
CA GLY A 170 1.13 -18.73 -10.50
C GLY A 170 0.49 -17.91 -11.65
N GLU A 171 -0.71 -17.37 -11.46
CA GLU A 171 -1.38 -16.46 -12.40
C GLU A 171 -1.15 -14.97 -12.05
N CYS A 172 -0.46 -14.72 -10.93
CA CYS A 172 -0.33 -13.40 -10.32
C CYS A 172 1.11 -12.87 -10.41
N LEU A 173 1.25 -11.60 -10.80
CA LEU A 173 2.47 -10.82 -10.57
C LEU A 173 2.22 -9.87 -9.39
N PHE A 174 3.03 -10.00 -8.34
CA PHE A 174 3.03 -9.12 -7.17
C PHE A 174 4.17 -8.09 -7.26
N ILE A 175 3.84 -6.80 -7.13
CA ILE A 175 4.77 -5.67 -7.20
C ILE A 175 4.73 -4.93 -5.86
N ASP A 176 5.86 -4.90 -5.15
CA ASP A 176 6.00 -4.40 -3.77
C ASP A 176 7.44 -3.86 -3.59
N ASP A 177 7.67 -2.91 -2.69
CA ASP A 177 9.01 -2.38 -2.39
C ASP A 177 9.66 -3.01 -1.14
N GLY A 178 8.89 -3.75 -0.34
CA GLY A 178 9.33 -4.50 0.83
C GLY A 178 9.81 -5.89 0.48
N GLN A 179 11.13 -6.12 0.58
CA GLN A 179 11.75 -7.43 0.30
C GLN A 179 11.07 -8.61 1.02
N LYS A 180 10.65 -8.46 2.28
CA LYS A 180 9.97 -9.53 3.03
C LYS A 180 8.60 -9.90 2.42
N ASN A 181 7.89 -8.93 1.86
CA ASN A 181 6.60 -9.15 1.20
C ASN A 181 6.82 -9.94 -0.10
N ILE A 182 7.85 -9.54 -0.86
CA ILE A 182 8.31 -10.23 -2.07
C ILE A 182 8.74 -11.68 -1.76
N ASP A 183 9.55 -11.90 -0.71
CA ASP A 183 10.02 -13.23 -0.31
C ASP A 183 8.86 -14.17 0.05
N THR A 184 7.87 -13.69 0.82
CA THR A 184 6.68 -14.47 1.17
C THR A 184 5.83 -14.80 -0.08
N ALA A 185 5.58 -13.82 -0.96
CA ALA A 185 4.84 -14.06 -2.20
C ALA A 185 5.58 -15.05 -3.13
N ALA A 186 6.89 -14.92 -3.28
CA ALA A 186 7.71 -15.84 -4.08
C ALA A 186 7.65 -17.27 -3.49
N ALA A 187 7.72 -17.42 -2.17
CA ALA A 187 7.58 -18.71 -1.49
C ALA A 187 6.17 -19.34 -1.63
N MET A 188 5.16 -18.54 -1.94
CA MET A 188 3.80 -18.99 -2.27
C MET A 188 3.60 -19.30 -3.77
N GLY A 189 4.61 -19.06 -4.62
CA GLY A 189 4.56 -19.33 -6.05
C GLY A 189 4.04 -18.19 -6.92
N PHE A 190 3.99 -16.95 -6.40
CA PHE A 190 3.72 -15.77 -7.22
C PHE A 190 4.91 -15.46 -8.14
N ALA A 191 4.64 -14.87 -9.31
CA ALA A 191 5.65 -14.04 -9.95
C ALA A 191 5.82 -12.76 -9.11
N THR A 192 7.04 -12.29 -8.91
CA THR A 192 7.30 -11.15 -8.01
C THR A 192 8.25 -10.14 -8.63
N ARG A 193 8.00 -8.85 -8.40
CA ARG A 193 8.91 -7.76 -8.76
C ARG A 193 9.09 -6.84 -7.57
N LEU A 194 10.27 -6.89 -6.97
CA LEU A 194 10.75 -5.81 -6.10
C LEU A 194 10.95 -4.55 -6.94
N VAL A 195 10.44 -3.42 -6.48
CA VAL A 195 10.74 -2.09 -7.03
C VAL A 195 11.27 -1.18 -5.92
N LYS A 196 11.92 -0.09 -6.29
CA LYS A 196 12.26 0.99 -5.34
C LYS A 196 11.19 2.07 -5.37
N GLN A 197 11.04 2.79 -4.26
CA GLN A 197 10.24 4.01 -4.26
C GLN A 197 10.76 4.99 -5.33
N GLY A 198 9.84 5.47 -6.18
CA GLY A 198 10.16 6.33 -7.33
C GLY A 198 10.73 5.61 -8.56
N GLU A 199 10.84 4.27 -8.56
CA GLU A 199 11.19 3.51 -9.76
C GLU A 199 10.06 3.57 -10.80
N SER A 200 10.44 3.72 -12.08
CA SER A 200 9.46 3.61 -13.17
C SER A 200 8.97 2.17 -13.32
N LEU A 201 7.67 2.02 -13.55
CA LEU A 201 7.02 0.73 -13.77
C LEU A 201 7.00 0.31 -15.26
N ASP A 202 7.85 0.90 -16.10
CA ASP A 202 7.93 0.67 -17.55
C ASP A 202 8.18 -0.79 -17.95
N PHE A 203 8.69 -1.64 -17.05
CA PHE A 203 8.78 -3.10 -17.30
C PHE A 203 7.40 -3.76 -17.49
N LEU A 204 6.31 -3.10 -17.09
CA LEU A 204 4.92 -3.52 -17.38
C LEU A 204 4.41 -3.00 -18.73
N SER A 205 5.13 -2.09 -19.39
CA SER A 205 4.74 -1.56 -20.71
C SER A 205 4.68 -2.67 -21.76
N ASP A 206 5.58 -3.65 -21.71
CA ASP A 206 5.57 -4.84 -22.57
C ASP A 206 4.38 -5.79 -22.32
N LEU A 207 3.76 -5.72 -21.13
CA LEU A 207 2.51 -6.43 -20.83
C LEU A 207 1.28 -5.65 -21.36
N SER A 208 1.35 -4.32 -21.41
CA SER A 208 0.29 -3.48 -21.98
C SER A 208 0.25 -3.49 -23.51
N HIS A 209 1.39 -3.70 -24.19
CA HIS A 209 1.46 -3.86 -25.64
C HIS A 209 1.36 -5.34 -26.02
N GLY A 210 0.69 -5.69 -27.12
CA GLY A 210 0.51 -7.10 -27.50
C GLY A 210 1.80 -7.70 -27.99
N ASN A 211 2.37 -8.66 -27.26
CA ASN A 211 3.45 -9.48 -27.79
C ASN A 211 2.85 -10.44 -28.85
N ASN A 212 2.70 -9.95 -30.07
CA ASN A 212 2.53 -10.78 -31.26
C ASN A 212 3.88 -11.47 -31.54
N ARG A 213 4.12 -12.60 -30.87
CA ARG A 213 5.16 -13.59 -31.19
C ARG A 213 4.62 -14.99 -30.94
#